data_AF-A0A9D8MUC8-F1
#
_entry.id   AF-A0A9D8MUC8-F1
#
_cell.length_a   1.000
_cell.length_b   1.000
_cell.length_c   1.000
_cell.angle_alpha   90.00
_cell.angle_beta   90.00
_cell.angle_gamma   90.00
#
_symmetry.space_group_name_H-M   'P 1'
#
loop_
_entity.id
_entity.type
_entity.pdbx_description
1 polymer ?
#
loop_
_entity_poly.entity_id
_entity_poly.type
_entity_poly.pdbx_seq_one_letter_code
_entity_poly.pdbx_strand_id
1 'polypeptide(L)'
;IIPDIGNYKFKAVKGNSSEAVAAASVEVLWETDNVPDGEVAVGSIIASAALADGYVEVAVAEPFHPGNALIAARDGDGNILWSWHLWIPETPVEEVDEPDHIFWKTNLLDRNLGALIVQPETTGDVATYAAYGLFYEWGRKDPMTGPYGVAGEGMADVTRDKLTLAESIANPTEIATGKENNYWDETLEAQAIFWDNNGEKTIYDPCPPGYKVPAYDTEYKLWIKRADDDWTFDDSRHWFKYNETGISFPACGYLSGSHSLTKEGIRGLVWSANLGLGDEAEVRGSAGFFDLSRDSGKYYYHSYFKYATGSIRCAVEH
;
A
#
# COMPACT_ATOMS: atom_id res chain seq x y z
N ILE A 1 -10.63 2.87 7.07
CA ILE A 1 -11.51 3.35 5.98
C ILE A 1 -12.54 4.27 6.61
N ILE A 2 -12.72 5.46 6.06
CA ILE A 2 -13.66 6.47 6.54
C ILE A 2 -14.55 6.85 5.35
N PRO A 3 -15.86 6.55 5.37
CA PRO A 3 -16.69 6.66 4.16
C PRO A 3 -17.16 8.09 3.86
N ASP A 4 -17.36 8.93 4.88
CA ASP A 4 -18.04 10.22 4.74
C ASP A 4 -17.51 11.26 5.75
N ILE A 5 -17.94 12.52 5.61
CA ILE A 5 -17.72 13.58 6.60
C ILE A 5 -18.22 13.12 7.98
N GLY A 6 -17.43 13.37 9.02
CA GLY A 6 -17.84 13.12 10.39
C GLY A 6 -16.69 13.09 11.37
N ASN A 7 -17.04 12.80 12.62
CA ASN A 7 -16.09 12.55 13.69
C ASN A 7 -15.96 11.04 13.91
N TYR A 8 -14.73 10.55 13.86
CA TYR A 8 -14.39 9.14 14.01
C TYR A 8 -13.39 8.97 15.14
N LYS A 9 -13.30 7.76 15.67
CA LYS A 9 -12.23 7.40 16.59
C LYS A 9 -11.85 5.94 16.51
N PHE A 10 -10.59 5.66 16.79
CA PHE A 10 -10.06 4.30 16.89
C PHE A 10 -9.09 4.21 18.06
N LYS A 11 -8.89 3.01 18.61
CA LYS A 11 -7.97 2.81 19.74
C LYS A 11 -6.54 3.12 19.30
N ALA A 12 -5.78 3.82 20.14
CA ALA A 12 -4.37 4.09 19.90
C ALA A 12 -3.53 2.83 20.18
N VAL A 13 -3.62 1.83 19.31
CA VAL A 13 -2.90 0.55 19.39
C VAL A 13 -2.05 0.30 18.14
N LYS A 14 -1.04 -0.55 18.24
CA LYS A 14 -0.19 -0.92 17.11
C LYS A 14 -0.90 -1.90 16.18
N GLY A 15 -1.14 -1.49 14.94
CA GLY A 15 -1.84 -2.31 13.93
C GLY A 15 -3.16 -2.87 14.46
N ASN A 16 -3.42 -4.15 14.19
CA ASN A 16 -4.60 -4.86 14.70
C ASN A 16 -4.38 -5.56 16.06
N SER A 17 -3.37 -5.17 16.82
CA SER A 17 -3.09 -5.77 18.13
C SER A 17 -3.87 -5.12 19.27
N SER A 18 -3.67 -5.66 20.48
CA SER A 18 -4.09 -5.03 21.74
C SER A 18 -2.98 -4.18 22.39
N GLU A 19 -1.82 -4.05 21.74
CA GLU A 19 -0.67 -3.31 22.27
C GLU A 19 -0.91 -1.81 22.15
N ALA A 20 -1.07 -1.13 23.29
CA ALA A 20 -1.29 0.30 23.33
C ALA A 20 -0.03 1.09 22.92
N VAL A 21 -0.24 2.17 22.17
CA VAL A 21 0.79 3.17 21.88
C VAL A 21 0.74 4.21 23.01
N ALA A 22 1.83 4.30 23.79
CA ALA A 22 1.96 5.24 24.90
C ALA A 22 2.25 6.67 24.40
N ALA A 23 1.36 7.19 23.56
CA ALA A 23 1.49 8.50 22.94
C ALA A 23 1.13 9.64 23.92
N ALA A 24 1.83 10.76 23.80
CA ALA A 24 1.49 12.03 24.42
C ALA A 24 0.63 12.90 23.49
N SER A 25 0.78 12.76 22.18
CA SER A 25 0.02 13.50 21.16
C SER A 25 -0.13 12.69 19.88
N VAL A 26 -1.00 13.19 19.00
CA VAL A 26 -1.13 12.72 17.62
C VAL A 26 -1.11 13.91 16.67
N GLU A 27 -0.65 13.70 15.45
CA GLU A 27 -0.68 14.70 14.39
C GLU A 27 -0.84 14.07 13.01
N VAL A 28 -1.37 14.83 12.07
CA VAL A 28 -1.37 14.47 10.66
C VAL A 28 -0.01 14.85 10.06
N LEU A 29 0.71 13.88 9.50
CA LEU A 29 2.02 14.09 8.88
C LEU A 29 1.90 14.63 7.47
N TRP A 30 0.98 14.06 6.70
CA TRP A 30 0.70 14.45 5.32
C TRP A 30 -0.68 14.01 4.89
N GLU A 31 -1.16 14.63 3.82
CA GLU A 31 -2.42 14.34 3.15
C GLU A 31 -2.20 14.30 1.62
N THR A 32 -2.95 13.46 0.90
CA THR A 32 -2.93 13.41 -0.56
C THR A 32 -4.25 12.91 -1.11
N ASP A 33 -4.69 13.44 -2.25
CA ASP A 33 -5.81 12.92 -3.04
C ASP A 33 -5.34 12.07 -4.24
N ASN A 34 -4.07 11.64 -4.24
CA ASN A 34 -3.41 10.92 -5.32
C ASN A 34 -3.32 11.69 -6.65
N VAL A 35 -3.74 12.96 -6.72
CA VAL A 35 -3.73 13.75 -7.95
C VAL A 35 -2.48 14.66 -7.98
N PRO A 36 -1.66 14.62 -9.04
CA PRO A 36 -0.59 15.58 -9.25
C PRO A 36 -1.17 17.00 -9.30
N ASP A 37 -0.55 17.92 -8.57
CA ASP A 37 -0.90 19.34 -8.49
C ASP A 37 -2.21 19.67 -7.73
N GLY A 38 -2.77 18.72 -6.98
CA GLY A 38 -3.81 19.02 -5.99
C GLY A 38 -3.24 19.92 -4.88
N GLU A 39 -3.93 21.03 -4.56
CA GLU A 39 -3.61 21.88 -3.38
C GLU A 39 -4.03 21.18 -2.06
N VAL A 40 -3.63 19.93 -1.87
CA VAL A 40 -3.88 19.18 -0.63
C VAL A 40 -2.72 19.45 0.33
N ALA A 41 -3.05 20.00 1.49
CA ALA A 41 -2.15 20.18 2.61
C ALA A 41 -2.80 19.60 3.87
N VAL A 42 -2.02 19.43 4.94
CA VAL A 42 -2.58 19.00 6.24
C VAL A 42 -3.76 19.90 6.63
N GLY A 43 -4.92 19.28 6.86
CA GLY A 43 -6.17 19.99 7.14
C GLY A 43 -7.16 20.02 5.98
N SER A 44 -6.75 19.67 4.75
CA SER A 44 -7.63 19.62 3.58
C SER A 44 -8.60 18.43 3.63
N ILE A 45 -8.17 17.30 4.18
CA ILE A 45 -8.92 16.04 4.31
C ILE A 45 -9.25 15.76 5.78
N ILE A 46 -8.29 15.93 6.70
CA ILE A 46 -8.49 15.74 8.14
C ILE A 46 -8.39 17.09 8.85
N ALA A 47 -9.54 17.68 9.19
CA ALA A 47 -9.61 18.98 9.86
C ALA A 47 -8.97 18.97 11.26
N SER A 48 -9.03 17.85 11.98
CA SER A 48 -8.31 17.71 13.26
C SER A 48 -8.05 16.25 13.63
N ALA A 49 -6.97 16.04 14.37
CA ALA A 49 -6.62 14.79 15.03
C ALA A 49 -6.22 15.08 16.47
N ALA A 50 -6.74 14.32 17.44
CA ALA A 50 -6.45 14.48 18.85
C ALA A 50 -6.37 13.12 19.56
N LEU A 51 -5.63 13.06 20.67
CA LEU A 51 -5.55 11.89 21.52
C LEU A 51 -6.39 12.14 22.79
N ALA A 52 -7.40 11.31 23.01
CA ALA A 52 -8.28 11.40 24.18
C ALA A 52 -8.66 9.99 24.67
N ASP A 53 -8.53 9.76 25.98
CA ASP A 53 -8.95 8.51 26.64
C ASP A 53 -8.45 7.20 25.99
N GLY A 54 -7.23 7.22 25.42
CA GLY A 54 -6.63 6.08 24.73
C GLY A 54 -7.15 5.86 23.29
N TYR A 55 -7.88 6.82 22.74
CA TYR A 55 -8.36 6.84 21.36
C TYR A 55 -7.71 7.98 20.58
N VAL A 56 -7.43 7.72 19.31
CA VAL A 56 -7.20 8.75 18.31
C VAL A 56 -8.57 9.19 17.82
N GLU A 57 -8.92 10.45 18.03
CA GLU A 57 -10.13 11.09 17.55
C GLU A 57 -9.80 11.94 16.32
N VAL A 58 -10.58 11.80 15.25
CA VAL A 58 -10.34 12.50 13.98
C VAL A 58 -11.63 13.10 13.45
N ALA A 59 -11.53 14.30 12.89
CA ALA A 59 -12.62 14.97 12.19
C ALA A 59 -12.25 15.12 10.70
N VAL A 60 -13.11 14.61 9.82
CA VAL A 60 -12.98 14.82 8.37
C VAL A 60 -13.34 16.26 8.05
N ALA A 61 -12.57 16.91 7.17
CA ALA A 61 -12.78 18.29 6.77
C ALA A 61 -14.06 18.50 5.95
N GLU A 62 -14.57 19.74 6.00
CA GLU A 62 -15.66 20.21 5.16
C GLU A 62 -15.16 21.34 4.23
N PRO A 63 -15.49 21.32 2.92
CA PRO A 63 -16.28 20.30 2.22
C PRO A 63 -15.55 18.95 2.12
N PHE A 64 -16.30 17.88 1.82
CA PHE A 64 -15.74 16.54 1.68
C PHE A 64 -14.68 16.51 0.57
N HIS A 65 -13.49 16.06 0.91
CA HIS A 65 -12.39 15.86 -0.03
C HIS A 65 -11.89 14.40 0.10
N PRO A 66 -12.12 13.55 -0.91
CA PRO A 66 -11.60 12.18 -0.90
C PRO A 66 -10.07 12.17 -0.91
N GLY A 67 -9.47 11.25 -0.17
CA GLY A 67 -8.02 11.15 -0.14
C GLY A 67 -7.48 10.21 0.93
N ASN A 68 -6.22 10.46 1.27
CA ASN A 68 -5.43 9.68 2.21
C ASN A 68 -4.73 10.61 3.18
N ALA A 69 -4.56 10.16 4.42
CA ALA A 69 -3.77 10.86 5.42
C ALA A 69 -2.93 9.86 6.20
N LEU A 70 -1.71 10.26 6.58
CA LEU A 70 -0.89 9.52 7.54
C LEU A 70 -0.89 10.27 8.87
N ILE A 71 -1.36 9.61 9.92
CA ILE A 71 -1.38 10.16 11.28
C ILE A 71 -0.30 9.47 12.11
N ALA A 72 0.49 10.24 12.85
CA ALA A 72 1.51 9.74 13.75
C ALA A 72 1.14 9.99 15.21
N ALA A 73 1.41 9.01 16.06
CA ALA A 73 1.45 9.15 17.51
C ALA A 73 2.88 9.50 17.95
N ARG A 74 3.01 10.52 18.79
CA ARG A 74 4.30 10.97 19.33
C ARG A 74 4.40 10.80 20.84
N ASP A 75 5.60 10.56 21.33
CA ASP A 75 5.91 10.63 22.76
C ASP A 75 6.03 12.10 23.24
N GLY A 76 6.33 12.28 24.53
CA GLY A 76 6.49 13.62 25.12
C GLY A 76 7.71 14.40 24.63
N ASP A 77 8.68 13.72 24.01
CA ASP A 77 9.88 14.32 23.42
C ASP A 77 9.67 14.64 21.93
N GLY A 78 8.51 14.29 21.38
CA GLY A 78 8.16 14.50 20.00
C GLY A 78 8.64 13.40 19.05
N ASN A 79 9.11 12.25 19.52
CA ASN A 79 9.48 11.13 18.66
C ASN A 79 8.23 10.35 18.21
N ILE A 80 8.19 9.91 16.95
CA ILE A 80 7.09 9.07 16.45
C ILE A 80 7.22 7.66 17.04
N LEU A 81 6.14 7.18 17.64
CA LEU A 81 6.02 5.83 18.21
C LEU A 81 5.31 4.86 17.26
N TRP A 82 4.36 5.38 16.49
CA TRP A 82 3.55 4.62 15.55
C TRP A 82 2.83 5.57 14.59
N SER A 83 2.35 5.04 13.47
CA SER A 83 1.55 5.77 12.49
C SER A 83 0.47 4.88 11.90
N TRP A 84 -0.64 5.51 11.49
CA TRP A 84 -1.80 4.88 10.89
C TRP A 84 -2.17 5.59 9.59
N HIS A 85 -2.51 4.81 8.57
CA HIS A 85 -3.08 5.28 7.32
C HIS A 85 -4.59 5.44 7.46
N LEU A 86 -5.09 6.64 7.23
CA LEU A 86 -6.51 6.90 7.02
C LEU A 86 -6.80 6.96 5.53
N TRP A 87 -7.76 6.14 5.10
CA TRP A 87 -8.22 6.06 3.72
C TRP A 87 -9.67 6.55 3.64
N ILE A 88 -9.88 7.64 2.91
CA ILE A 88 -11.15 8.34 2.71
C ILE A 88 -11.52 8.20 1.21
N PRO A 89 -12.06 7.06 0.77
CA PRO A 89 -12.33 6.82 -0.65
C PRO A 89 -13.48 7.70 -1.17
N GLU A 90 -13.46 8.01 -2.46
CA GLU A 90 -14.54 8.77 -3.13
C GLU A 90 -15.80 7.92 -3.35
N THR A 91 -15.60 6.64 -3.61
CA THR A 91 -16.67 5.65 -3.77
C THR A 91 -16.57 4.58 -2.69
N PRO A 92 -17.68 3.96 -2.23
CA PRO A 92 -17.64 2.90 -1.23
C PRO A 92 -16.68 1.77 -1.64
N VAL A 93 -15.86 1.28 -0.70
CA VAL A 93 -14.93 0.17 -0.94
C VAL A 93 -15.68 -1.14 -0.79
N GLU A 94 -15.68 -1.95 -1.84
CA GLU A 94 -16.41 -3.21 -1.91
C GLU A 94 -15.44 -4.40 -2.03
N GLU A 95 -15.95 -5.59 -1.71
CA GLU A 95 -15.29 -6.85 -2.01
C GLU A 95 -15.66 -7.30 -3.43
N VAL A 96 -14.67 -7.80 -4.18
CA VAL A 96 -14.91 -8.48 -5.44
C VAL A 96 -14.93 -9.98 -5.15
N ASP A 97 -16.10 -10.59 -5.40
CA ASP A 97 -16.23 -12.04 -5.45
C ASP A 97 -15.33 -12.54 -6.57
N GLU A 98 -14.36 -13.37 -6.21
CA GLU A 98 -13.44 -13.95 -7.17
C GLU A 98 -13.99 -15.30 -7.61
N PRO A 99 -14.52 -15.44 -8.83
CA PRO A 99 -15.05 -16.72 -9.27
C PRO A 99 -13.94 -17.77 -9.22
N ASP A 100 -14.24 -18.89 -8.59
CA ASP A 100 -13.32 -19.99 -8.31
C ASP A 100 -12.11 -19.63 -7.39
N HIS A 101 -12.12 -18.45 -6.74
CA HIS A 101 -11.07 -17.96 -5.82
C HIS A 101 -9.65 -18.12 -6.39
N ILE A 102 -9.55 -17.74 -7.66
CA ILE A 102 -8.40 -17.99 -8.54
C ILE A 102 -7.23 -17.04 -8.31
N PHE A 103 -7.33 -16.04 -7.45
CA PHE A 103 -6.19 -15.20 -7.12
C PHE A 103 -5.76 -15.43 -5.68
N TRP A 104 -6.76 -15.56 -4.80
CA TRP A 104 -6.62 -15.82 -3.38
C TRP A 104 -7.83 -16.64 -2.95
N LYS A 105 -7.68 -17.58 -2.01
CA LYS A 105 -8.78 -18.42 -1.47
C LYS A 105 -9.95 -17.63 -0.82
N THR A 106 -10.02 -16.33 -1.04
CA THR A 106 -10.87 -15.35 -0.40
C THR A 106 -11.10 -14.17 -1.35
N ASN A 107 -12.05 -13.30 -1.03
CA ASN A 107 -12.33 -12.10 -1.80
C ASN A 107 -11.22 -11.06 -1.64
N LEU A 108 -11.02 -10.26 -2.69
CA LEU A 108 -10.19 -9.06 -2.65
C LEU A 108 -11.02 -7.81 -2.48
N LEU A 109 -10.38 -6.73 -2.04
CA LEU A 109 -10.92 -5.39 -2.27
C LEU A 109 -10.98 -5.09 -3.77
N ASP A 110 -11.99 -4.32 -4.17
CA ASP A 110 -12.21 -3.88 -5.55
C ASP A 110 -11.15 -2.91 -6.10
N ARG A 111 -10.30 -2.34 -5.23
CA ARG A 111 -9.23 -1.40 -5.60
C ARG A 111 -7.99 -1.53 -4.72
N ASN A 112 -6.88 -0.99 -5.21
CA ASN A 112 -5.63 -0.93 -4.45
C ASN A 112 -5.81 -0.10 -3.17
N LEU A 113 -5.10 -0.46 -2.11
CA LEU A 113 -5.14 0.27 -0.84
C LEU A 113 -4.76 1.73 -1.04
N GLY A 114 -5.65 2.64 -0.63
CA GLY A 114 -5.49 4.07 -0.79
C GLY A 114 -6.02 4.64 -2.12
N ALA A 115 -6.55 3.81 -3.03
CA ALA A 115 -7.20 4.30 -4.25
C ALA A 115 -8.56 4.95 -3.92
N LEU A 116 -8.90 6.07 -4.55
CA LEU A 116 -10.13 6.80 -4.23
C LEU A 116 -11.34 6.22 -4.98
N ILE A 117 -11.08 5.70 -6.17
CA ILE A 117 -12.07 5.11 -7.08
C ILE A 117 -11.61 3.73 -7.54
N VAL A 118 -12.57 2.89 -7.95
CA VAL A 118 -12.28 1.59 -8.56
C VAL A 118 -11.57 1.79 -9.89
N GLN A 119 -12.18 2.54 -10.81
CA GLN A 119 -11.69 2.74 -12.15
C GLN A 119 -12.10 4.15 -12.64
N PRO A 120 -11.27 4.85 -13.41
CA PRO A 120 -11.65 6.14 -13.96
C PRO A 120 -12.80 6.04 -14.98
N GLU A 121 -13.82 6.88 -14.82
CA GLU A 121 -14.93 7.00 -15.77
C GLU A 121 -14.47 7.59 -17.11
N THR A 122 -13.52 8.52 -17.06
CA THR A 122 -12.95 9.22 -18.21
C THR A 122 -11.53 8.75 -18.51
N THR A 123 -11.06 9.03 -19.72
CA THR A 123 -9.67 8.75 -20.12
C THR A 123 -8.78 9.93 -19.78
N GLY A 124 -7.53 9.66 -19.39
CA GLY A 124 -6.52 10.68 -19.11
C GLY A 124 -5.80 10.43 -17.79
N ASP A 125 -4.56 10.91 -17.73
CA ASP A 125 -3.60 10.60 -16.66
C ASP A 125 -4.15 10.96 -15.27
N VAL A 126 -4.68 12.19 -15.11
CA VAL A 126 -5.21 12.69 -13.83
C VAL A 126 -6.33 11.81 -13.27
N ALA A 127 -7.30 11.42 -14.11
CA ALA A 127 -8.39 10.54 -13.68
C ALA A 127 -7.86 9.15 -13.28
N THR A 128 -6.81 8.70 -13.98
CA THR A 128 -6.21 7.38 -13.77
C THR A 128 -5.47 7.29 -12.43
N TYR A 129 -4.81 8.38 -12.00
CA TYR A 129 -4.04 8.41 -10.76
C TYR A 129 -4.88 8.25 -9.49
N ALA A 130 -6.11 8.77 -9.47
CA ALA A 130 -7.04 8.57 -8.35
C ALA A 130 -7.29 7.06 -8.07
N ALA A 131 -7.10 6.19 -9.06
CA ALA A 131 -7.33 4.76 -8.96
C ALA A 131 -6.07 3.92 -8.64
N TYR A 132 -4.87 4.53 -8.63
CA TYR A 132 -3.60 3.80 -8.40
C TYR A 132 -3.42 3.35 -6.94
N GLY A 133 -3.87 4.19 -6.01
CA GLY A 133 -3.65 4.02 -4.59
C GLY A 133 -2.23 4.39 -4.15
N LEU A 134 -1.85 3.93 -2.97
CA LEU A 134 -0.56 4.24 -2.35
C LEU A 134 0.43 3.10 -2.57
N PHE A 135 1.72 3.42 -2.38
CA PHE A 135 2.81 2.45 -2.50
C PHE A 135 3.38 2.09 -1.13
N TYR A 136 3.97 0.90 -1.06
CA TYR A 136 4.54 0.35 0.17
C TYR A 136 5.85 -0.36 -0.17
N GLU A 137 6.87 -0.18 0.68
CA GLU A 137 8.01 -1.08 0.79
C GLU A 137 7.54 -2.40 1.40
N TRP A 138 8.03 -3.52 0.89
CA TRP A 138 7.54 -4.83 1.33
C TRP A 138 7.74 -5.02 2.84
N GLY A 139 6.68 -5.34 3.57
CA GLY A 139 6.72 -5.57 5.00
C GLY A 139 6.47 -4.35 5.88
N ARG A 140 6.34 -3.14 5.31
CA ARG A 140 5.99 -1.92 6.06
C ARG A 140 4.48 -1.71 6.13
N LYS A 141 4.03 -1.14 7.25
CA LYS A 141 2.66 -0.62 7.41
C LYS A 141 2.47 0.77 6.81
N ASP A 142 3.57 1.49 6.59
CA ASP A 142 3.54 2.91 6.31
C ASP A 142 3.44 3.14 4.80
N PRO A 143 2.39 3.85 4.34
CA PRO A 143 2.25 4.19 2.94
C PRO A 143 3.27 5.25 2.54
N MET A 144 3.62 5.15 1.27
CA MET A 144 4.34 6.13 0.50
C MET A 144 3.34 6.73 -0.45
N THR A 145 3.30 8.06 -0.49
CA THR A 145 2.58 8.76 -1.54
C THR A 145 3.22 8.31 -2.85
N GLY A 146 2.43 7.69 -3.72
CA GLY A 146 2.95 7.02 -4.92
C GLY A 146 3.58 8.00 -5.92
N PRO A 147 3.43 7.80 -7.24
CA PRO A 147 4.21 8.55 -8.22
C PRO A 147 4.04 10.08 -8.23
N TYR A 148 2.93 10.59 -7.69
CA TYR A 148 2.55 11.99 -7.84
C TYR A 148 2.04 12.66 -6.56
N GLY A 149 1.99 11.92 -5.44
CA GLY A 149 1.74 12.56 -4.15
C GLY A 149 3.07 13.09 -3.61
N VAL A 150 3.23 14.41 -3.64
CA VAL A 150 4.35 15.17 -3.07
C VAL A 150 5.76 14.78 -3.56
N ALA A 151 6.01 14.99 -4.85
CA ALA A 151 7.36 15.41 -5.27
C ALA A 151 7.63 16.82 -4.68
N GLY A 152 7.97 16.92 -3.39
CA GLY A 152 8.45 18.19 -2.83
C GLY A 152 8.42 18.36 -1.31
N GLU A 153 7.39 17.89 -0.60
CA GLU A 153 7.18 18.26 0.80
C GLU A 153 6.54 17.12 1.62
N GLY A 154 7.29 16.04 1.89
CA GLY A 154 6.83 15.04 2.87
C GLY A 154 7.55 13.71 2.84
N MET A 155 7.87 13.21 1.64
CA MET A 155 8.73 12.04 1.47
C MET A 155 10.19 12.48 1.35
N ALA A 156 11.01 12.06 2.31
CA ALA A 156 12.43 12.30 2.26
C ALA A 156 13.10 11.03 1.73
N ASP A 157 13.74 11.13 0.57
CA ASP A 157 14.75 10.14 0.17
C ASP A 157 15.83 10.14 1.23
N VAL A 158 15.95 9.06 1.98
CA VAL A 158 17.09 8.91 2.87
C VAL A 158 18.27 8.53 2.00
N THR A 159 19.37 9.27 2.13
CA THR A 159 20.65 8.91 1.49
C THR A 159 21.24 7.57 2.00
N ARG A 160 20.59 6.93 2.97
CA ARG A 160 21.03 5.70 3.62
C ARG A 160 20.54 4.48 2.85
N ASP A 161 21.36 3.43 2.87
CA ASP A 161 21.05 2.19 2.18
C ASP A 161 19.85 1.46 2.80
N LYS A 162 19.76 1.49 4.14
CA LYS A 162 18.80 0.71 4.93
C LYS A 162 18.31 1.49 6.14
N LEU A 163 17.20 1.02 6.68
CA LEU A 163 16.62 1.45 7.96
C LEU A 163 16.49 0.24 8.88
N THR A 164 16.71 0.44 10.18
CA THR A 164 16.19 -0.48 11.19
C THR A 164 14.67 -0.39 11.24
N LEU A 165 14.00 -1.43 11.76
CA LEU A 165 12.56 -1.39 12.00
C LEU A 165 12.15 -0.24 12.94
N ALA A 166 13.00 0.09 13.91
CA ALA A 166 12.74 1.22 14.81
C ALA A 166 12.83 2.55 14.07
N GLU A 167 13.84 2.75 13.22
CA GLU A 167 13.98 3.95 12.39
C GLU A 167 12.85 4.08 11.38
N SER A 168 12.39 2.99 10.77
CA SER A 168 11.28 3.02 9.82
C SER A 168 9.94 3.39 10.48
N ILE A 169 9.76 3.03 11.75
CA ILE A 169 8.59 3.43 12.55
C ILE A 169 8.72 4.90 13.00
N ALA A 170 9.91 5.31 13.43
CA ALA A 170 10.17 6.68 13.88
C ALA A 170 10.14 7.69 12.73
N ASN A 171 10.39 7.24 11.50
CA ASN A 171 10.40 8.05 10.29
C ASN A 171 9.55 7.36 9.19
N PRO A 172 8.21 7.38 9.30
CA PRO A 172 7.34 6.63 8.41
C PRO A 172 7.27 7.19 6.98
N THR A 173 7.81 8.40 6.75
CA THR A 173 7.91 9.03 5.43
C THR A 173 9.28 8.86 4.77
N GLU A 174 10.21 8.22 5.47
CA GLU A 174 11.55 7.93 4.97
C GLU A 174 11.57 6.60 4.22
N ILE A 175 12.24 6.60 3.06
CA ILE A 175 12.43 5.42 2.22
C ILE A 175 13.91 5.07 2.13
N ALA A 176 14.24 3.78 2.23
CA ALA A 176 15.62 3.31 2.06
C ALA A 176 15.92 2.98 0.59
N THR A 177 17.19 3.15 0.19
CA THR A 177 17.59 2.94 -1.22
C THR A 177 17.86 1.49 -1.60
N GLY A 178 18.20 0.64 -0.61
CA GLY A 178 18.44 -0.80 -0.77
C GLY A 178 19.51 -1.20 -1.78
N LYS A 179 20.46 -0.32 -2.07
CA LYS A 179 21.53 -0.47 -3.07
C LYS A 179 22.50 -1.61 -2.77
N GLU A 180 22.75 -1.96 -1.50
CA GLU A 180 23.77 -2.97 -1.21
C GLU A 180 23.30 -4.41 -1.44
N ASN A 181 22.04 -4.74 -1.16
CA ASN A 181 21.57 -6.14 -1.13
C ASN A 181 20.08 -6.32 -1.47
N ASN A 182 19.44 -5.30 -2.06
CA ASN A 182 18.03 -5.32 -2.46
C ASN A 182 16.99 -5.27 -1.31
N TYR A 183 17.42 -5.01 -0.07
CA TYR A 183 16.56 -4.82 1.10
C TYR A 183 16.48 -3.35 1.49
N TRP A 184 15.31 -2.89 1.94
CA TRP A 184 15.23 -1.61 2.66
C TRP A 184 15.59 -1.78 4.14
N ASP A 185 15.45 -2.98 4.71
CA ASP A 185 15.66 -3.26 6.12
C ASP A 185 17.07 -3.79 6.44
N GLU A 186 17.57 -3.43 7.64
CA GLU A 186 18.93 -3.82 8.07
C GLU A 186 19.10 -5.32 8.38
N THR A 187 18.07 -6.00 8.89
CA THR A 187 18.21 -7.33 9.50
C THR A 187 17.16 -8.32 9.03
N LEU A 188 17.61 -9.51 8.60
CA LEU A 188 16.73 -10.63 8.23
C LEU A 188 15.79 -11.08 9.37
N GLU A 189 16.16 -10.87 10.63
CA GLU A 189 15.32 -11.23 11.79
C GLU A 189 14.01 -10.44 11.85
N ALA A 190 14.02 -9.17 11.43
CA ALA A 190 12.81 -8.35 11.36
C ALA A 190 11.82 -8.88 10.29
N GLN A 191 12.32 -9.55 9.25
CA GLN A 191 11.48 -10.02 8.14
C GLN A 191 10.53 -11.15 8.56
N ALA A 192 10.87 -11.91 9.61
CA ALA A 192 10.01 -12.96 10.13
C ALA A 192 8.74 -12.43 10.81
N ILE A 193 8.69 -11.14 11.14
CA ILE A 193 7.54 -10.50 11.81
C ILE A 193 6.80 -9.51 10.93
N PHE A 194 7.23 -9.29 9.68
CA PHE A 194 6.62 -8.38 8.70
C PHE A 194 5.30 -8.94 8.16
N TRP A 195 5.07 -8.94 6.85
CA TRP A 195 3.89 -9.62 6.31
C TRP A 195 4.13 -11.12 6.37
N ASP A 196 3.16 -11.88 6.89
CA ASP A 196 3.33 -13.31 7.13
C ASP A 196 3.06 -14.12 5.86
N ASN A 197 4.02 -14.97 5.48
CA ASN A 197 3.90 -15.88 4.35
C ASN A 197 2.78 -16.91 4.51
N ASN A 198 2.31 -17.19 5.73
CA ASN A 198 1.16 -18.08 5.93
C ASN A 198 -0.18 -17.34 5.79
N GLY A 199 -0.12 -16.02 5.53
CA GLY A 199 -1.29 -15.18 5.39
C GLY A 199 -1.93 -14.81 6.71
N GLU A 200 -1.21 -14.81 7.83
CA GLU A 200 -1.71 -14.19 9.07
C GLU A 200 -1.51 -12.68 9.05
N LYS A 201 -2.48 -11.93 9.58
CA LYS A 201 -2.35 -10.48 9.66
C LYS A 201 -1.43 -10.09 10.82
N THR A 202 -0.34 -9.40 10.50
CA THR A 202 0.58 -8.87 11.51
C THR A 202 0.30 -7.40 11.83
N ILE A 203 1.00 -6.85 12.84
CA ILE A 203 0.90 -5.42 13.16
C ILE A 203 1.52 -4.51 12.09
N TYR A 204 2.29 -5.07 11.15
CA TYR A 204 2.91 -4.34 10.04
C TYR A 204 2.17 -4.50 8.71
N ASP A 205 1.09 -5.29 8.70
CA ASP A 205 0.20 -5.41 7.57
C ASP A 205 -0.64 -4.11 7.44
N PRO A 206 -0.50 -3.35 6.33
CA PRO A 206 -1.17 -2.06 6.16
C PRO A 206 -2.67 -2.17 5.86
N CYS A 207 -3.19 -3.36 5.58
CA CYS A 207 -4.59 -3.49 5.22
C CYS A 207 -5.52 -3.12 6.41
N PRO A 208 -6.73 -2.61 6.15
CA PRO A 208 -7.68 -2.28 7.22
C PRO A 208 -8.12 -3.50 8.04
N PRO A 209 -8.69 -3.33 9.24
CA PRO A 209 -9.27 -4.44 9.99
C PRO A 209 -10.29 -5.25 9.18
N GLY A 210 -10.14 -6.57 9.18
CA GLY A 210 -10.94 -7.50 8.37
C GLY A 210 -10.29 -7.85 7.03
N TYR A 211 -9.14 -7.25 6.71
CA TYR A 211 -8.38 -7.50 5.48
C TYR A 211 -6.88 -7.60 5.74
N LYS A 212 -6.17 -8.35 4.90
CA LYS A 212 -4.72 -8.62 5.00
C LYS A 212 -4.02 -8.53 3.65
N VAL A 213 -2.70 -8.36 3.66
CA VAL A 213 -1.87 -8.54 2.48
C VAL A 213 -1.95 -10.01 2.08
N PRO A 214 -2.29 -10.31 0.82
CA PRO A 214 -2.52 -11.69 0.42
C PRO A 214 -1.21 -12.48 0.32
N ALA A 215 -1.22 -13.70 0.85
CA ALA A 215 -0.12 -14.65 0.74
C ALA A 215 -0.38 -15.68 -0.37
N TYR A 216 0.61 -15.90 -1.24
CA TYR A 216 0.66 -16.92 -2.28
C TYR A 216 0.47 -18.32 -1.68
N ASP A 217 -0.52 -19.01 -2.23
CA ASP A 217 -0.83 -20.40 -1.91
C ASP A 217 -0.20 -21.34 -2.95
N THR A 218 0.72 -22.21 -2.48
CA THR A 218 1.43 -23.19 -3.30
C THR A 218 0.55 -24.28 -3.93
N GLU A 219 -0.63 -24.55 -3.35
CA GLU A 219 -1.56 -25.59 -3.82
C GLU A 219 -2.31 -25.12 -5.08
N TYR A 220 -2.62 -23.83 -5.15
CA TYR A 220 -3.45 -23.26 -6.23
C TYR A 220 -2.60 -22.63 -7.34
N LYS A 221 -1.28 -22.52 -7.13
CA LYS A 221 -0.26 -22.06 -8.11
C LYS A 221 -0.73 -20.84 -8.91
N LEU A 222 -1.30 -19.87 -8.22
CA LEU A 222 -2.28 -18.94 -8.80
C LEU A 222 -1.75 -17.94 -9.85
N TRP A 223 -0.47 -18.04 -10.22
CA TRP A 223 0.19 -16.99 -10.97
C TRP A 223 1.41 -17.48 -11.76
N ILE A 224 1.48 -18.78 -12.04
CA ILE A 224 2.50 -19.36 -12.94
C ILE A 224 1.88 -19.38 -14.33
N LYS A 225 2.45 -18.59 -15.25
CA LYS A 225 2.26 -18.59 -16.71
C LYS A 225 1.33 -19.72 -17.18
N ARG A 226 0.02 -19.45 -17.30
CA ARG A 226 -0.82 -20.32 -18.13
C ARG A 226 -0.70 -19.75 -19.53
N ALA A 227 -0.43 -20.61 -20.50
CA ALA A 227 -0.10 -20.16 -21.85
C ALA A 227 -1.27 -19.45 -22.58
N ASP A 228 -2.42 -19.30 -21.93
CA ASP A 228 -3.72 -18.95 -22.50
C ASP A 228 -4.56 -18.03 -21.56
N ASP A 229 -3.95 -17.15 -20.75
CA ASP A 229 -4.73 -16.34 -19.79
C ASP A 229 -5.58 -15.23 -20.44
N ASP A 230 -6.84 -15.09 -20.00
CA ASP A 230 -7.85 -14.09 -20.40
C ASP A 230 -7.54 -12.64 -19.96
N TRP A 231 -6.27 -12.29 -19.79
CA TRP A 231 -5.87 -10.92 -19.45
C TRP A 231 -5.93 -10.03 -20.69
N THR A 232 -6.61 -8.89 -20.55
CA THR A 232 -6.63 -7.82 -21.54
C THR A 232 -6.07 -6.53 -20.95
N PHE A 233 -5.63 -5.62 -21.82
CA PHE A 233 -5.15 -4.30 -21.42
C PHE A 233 -6.01 -3.20 -22.05
N ASP A 234 -6.51 -2.29 -21.22
CA ASP A 234 -7.20 -1.08 -21.65
C ASP A 234 -6.17 0.04 -21.83
N ASP A 235 -5.76 0.26 -23.09
CA ASP A 235 -4.79 1.29 -23.45
C ASP A 235 -5.18 2.70 -23.01
N SER A 236 -6.47 2.99 -23.00
CA SER A 236 -7.00 4.34 -22.75
C SER A 236 -7.02 4.73 -21.27
N ARG A 237 -7.02 3.72 -20.39
CA ARG A 237 -7.07 3.89 -18.94
C ARG A 237 -5.82 3.37 -18.24
N HIS A 238 -4.99 2.60 -18.94
CA HIS A 238 -3.84 1.88 -18.39
C HIS A 238 -4.22 0.82 -17.36
N TRP A 239 -5.16 -0.07 -17.72
CA TRP A 239 -5.70 -1.10 -16.82
C TRP A 239 -5.55 -2.51 -17.37
N PHE A 240 -5.10 -3.42 -16.52
CA PHE A 240 -5.23 -4.85 -16.73
C PHE A 240 -6.62 -5.30 -16.31
N LYS A 241 -7.30 -6.05 -17.17
CA LYS A 241 -8.59 -6.66 -16.87
C LYS A 241 -8.45 -8.15 -17.02
N TYR A 242 -8.86 -8.89 -16.02
CA TYR A 242 -8.99 -10.32 -16.11
C TYR A 242 -10.40 -10.64 -16.57
N ASN A 243 -10.51 -11.38 -17.69
CA ASN A 243 -11.74 -11.91 -18.28
C ASN A 243 -12.97 -10.97 -18.17
N GLU A 244 -14.18 -11.52 -18.05
CA GLU A 244 -15.42 -10.76 -17.86
C GLU A 244 -15.82 -10.62 -16.37
N THR A 245 -14.99 -11.07 -15.42
CA THR A 245 -15.33 -11.10 -13.98
C THR A 245 -15.32 -9.73 -13.32
N GLY A 246 -14.78 -8.71 -13.99
CA GLY A 246 -14.66 -7.36 -13.46
C GLY A 246 -13.42 -7.13 -12.59
N ILE A 247 -12.60 -8.17 -12.37
CA ILE A 247 -11.33 -8.04 -11.64
C ILE A 247 -10.34 -7.28 -12.50
N SER A 248 -9.80 -6.20 -11.95
CA SER A 248 -8.97 -5.31 -12.73
C SER A 248 -7.94 -4.57 -11.87
N PHE A 249 -6.80 -4.25 -12.47
CA PHE A 249 -5.64 -3.69 -11.79
C PHE A 249 -5.06 -2.54 -12.61
N PRO A 250 -4.74 -1.39 -11.98
CA PRO A 250 -4.10 -0.30 -12.68
C PRO A 250 -2.62 -0.61 -12.98
N ALA A 251 -2.13 -0.14 -14.12
CA ALA A 251 -0.71 -0.12 -14.46
C ALA A 251 0.02 1.04 -13.75
N CYS A 252 -0.05 1.05 -12.43
CA CYS A 252 0.44 2.11 -11.56
C CYS A 252 1.98 2.26 -11.54
N GLY A 253 2.73 1.30 -12.10
CA GLY A 253 4.18 1.26 -12.01
C GLY A 253 4.66 0.92 -10.60
N TYR A 254 5.87 1.37 -10.28
CA TYR A 254 6.52 1.16 -8.98
C TYR A 254 7.66 2.18 -8.81
N LEU A 255 8.09 2.45 -7.58
CA LEU A 255 9.34 3.16 -7.35
C LEU A 255 10.49 2.16 -7.25
N SER A 256 11.59 2.43 -7.96
CA SER A 256 12.82 1.62 -7.91
C SER A 256 13.87 2.25 -6.99
N GLY A 257 15.13 1.77 -6.97
CA GLY A 257 16.12 2.10 -5.92
C GLY A 257 16.68 3.53 -5.98
N SER A 258 16.27 4.31 -6.98
CA SER A 258 16.45 5.77 -7.05
C SER A 258 15.16 6.53 -6.75
N HIS A 259 14.16 5.83 -6.18
CA HIS A 259 12.83 6.29 -5.82
C HIS A 259 12.08 7.01 -6.94
N SER A 260 12.49 6.70 -8.18
CA SER A 260 11.89 7.25 -9.38
C SER A 260 10.76 6.34 -9.84
N LEU A 261 9.63 6.96 -10.18
CA LEU A 261 8.53 6.24 -10.81
C LEU A 261 9.01 5.56 -12.08
N THR A 262 8.82 4.25 -12.12
CA THR A 262 9.25 3.39 -13.20
C THR A 262 8.04 2.59 -13.71
N LYS A 263 7.93 2.45 -15.04
CA LYS A 263 6.90 1.63 -15.71
C LYS A 263 5.43 2.01 -15.42
N GLU A 264 5.19 3.26 -15.06
CA GLU A 264 3.83 3.84 -15.04
C GLU A 264 3.18 3.70 -16.43
N GLY A 265 1.88 3.39 -16.45
CA GLY A 265 1.12 3.09 -17.66
C GLY A 265 1.46 1.75 -18.34
N ILE A 266 2.47 1.03 -17.84
CA ILE A 266 3.03 -0.17 -18.48
C ILE A 266 2.94 -1.41 -17.59
N ARG A 267 3.16 -1.27 -16.27
CA ARG A 267 3.14 -2.39 -15.33
C ARG A 267 2.28 -2.11 -14.12
N GLY A 268 1.59 -3.13 -13.61
CA GLY A 268 0.90 -3.10 -12.33
C GLY A 268 1.62 -4.03 -11.37
N LEU A 269 2.31 -3.47 -10.37
CA LEU A 269 2.96 -4.27 -9.34
C LEU A 269 2.10 -4.30 -8.08
N VAL A 270 1.68 -5.50 -7.70
CA VAL A 270 0.91 -5.73 -6.47
C VAL A 270 1.70 -6.67 -5.56
N TRP A 271 1.94 -6.26 -4.33
CA TRP A 271 2.67 -7.06 -3.37
C TRP A 271 1.89 -8.29 -2.89
N SER A 272 2.64 -9.35 -2.58
CA SER A 272 2.18 -10.48 -1.79
C SER A 272 2.92 -10.51 -0.45
N ALA A 273 2.31 -11.10 0.57
CA ALA A 273 2.93 -11.32 1.87
C ALA A 273 4.06 -12.36 1.83
N ASN A 274 4.31 -13.04 0.71
CA ASN A 274 5.35 -14.07 0.66
C ASN A 274 6.74 -13.49 0.45
N LEU A 275 7.71 -14.17 1.05
CA LEU A 275 9.11 -14.10 0.63
C LEU A 275 9.27 -14.63 -0.80
N GLY A 276 10.26 -14.09 -1.54
CA GLY A 276 10.48 -14.43 -2.94
C GLY A 276 10.63 -15.93 -3.19
N LEU A 277 10.19 -16.39 -4.36
CA LEU A 277 10.32 -17.78 -4.80
C LEU A 277 11.76 -18.07 -5.25
N GLY A 278 12.45 -19.00 -4.59
CA GLY A 278 13.66 -19.66 -5.08
C GLY A 278 14.79 -19.85 -4.06
N ASP A 279 15.56 -20.91 -4.24
CA ASP A 279 16.72 -21.30 -3.41
C ASP A 279 18.06 -20.65 -3.87
N GLU A 280 18.04 -19.82 -4.91
CA GLU A 280 19.27 -19.26 -5.50
C GLU A 280 19.75 -17.98 -4.79
N ALA A 281 21.07 -17.77 -4.80
CA ALA A 281 21.72 -16.63 -4.16
C ALA A 281 21.25 -15.25 -4.67
N GLU A 282 20.58 -15.18 -5.83
CA GLU A 282 19.93 -13.99 -6.40
C GLU A 282 18.55 -13.65 -5.77
N VAL A 283 17.96 -14.55 -4.97
CA VAL A 283 16.65 -14.36 -4.33
C VAL A 283 16.76 -13.72 -2.93
N ARG A 284 17.99 -13.52 -2.43
CA ARG A 284 18.23 -12.71 -1.23
C ARG A 284 17.85 -11.27 -1.52
N GLY A 285 16.87 -10.74 -0.79
CA GLY A 285 16.42 -9.36 -0.95
C GLY A 285 15.09 -9.23 -1.63
N SER A 286 14.45 -10.35 -1.98
CA SER A 286 13.25 -10.33 -2.79
C SER A 286 12.01 -10.80 -2.04
N ALA A 287 10.87 -10.21 -2.41
CA ALA A 287 9.55 -10.61 -1.97
C ALA A 287 8.68 -10.95 -3.18
N GLY A 288 7.64 -11.73 -2.91
CA GLY A 288 6.64 -12.12 -3.88
C GLY A 288 5.82 -10.92 -4.33
N PHE A 289 5.63 -10.79 -5.63
CA PHE A 289 4.80 -9.76 -6.23
C PHE A 289 4.13 -10.28 -7.50
N PHE A 290 2.98 -9.69 -7.83
CA PHE A 290 2.29 -9.88 -9.09
C PHE A 290 2.83 -8.87 -10.08
N ASP A 291 3.48 -9.38 -11.13
CA ASP A 291 3.93 -8.57 -12.26
C ASP A 291 2.89 -8.68 -13.38
N LEU A 292 2.03 -7.67 -13.46
CA LEU A 292 1.16 -7.47 -14.61
C LEU A 292 1.94 -6.63 -15.63
N SER A 293 2.55 -7.30 -16.62
CA SER A 293 3.52 -6.68 -17.52
C SER A 293 3.01 -6.61 -18.96
N ARG A 294 2.58 -5.41 -19.36
CA ARG A 294 2.21 -5.13 -20.76
C ARG A 294 3.41 -5.26 -21.71
N ASP A 295 4.57 -4.73 -21.31
CA ASP A 295 5.76 -4.63 -22.17
C ASP A 295 6.34 -5.99 -22.57
N SER A 296 6.17 -7.01 -21.72
CA SER A 296 6.55 -8.38 -22.04
C SER A 296 5.37 -9.26 -22.48
N GLY A 297 4.13 -8.75 -22.39
CA GLY A 297 2.91 -9.52 -22.62
C GLY A 297 2.77 -10.69 -21.65
N LYS A 298 3.26 -10.54 -20.42
CA LYS A 298 3.29 -11.59 -19.41
C LYS A 298 2.58 -11.11 -18.15
N TYR A 299 1.81 -12.01 -17.54
CA TYR A 299 1.08 -11.78 -16.31
C TYR A 299 1.41 -12.95 -15.38
N TYR A 300 2.27 -12.73 -14.40
CA TYR A 300 2.78 -13.81 -13.56
C TYR A 300 3.27 -13.30 -12.23
N TYR A 301 3.41 -14.23 -11.30
CA TYR A 301 4.04 -13.99 -10.02
C TYR A 301 5.54 -14.20 -10.11
N HIS A 302 6.28 -13.28 -9.53
CA HIS A 302 7.73 -13.26 -9.56
C HIS A 302 8.27 -12.75 -8.22
N SER A 303 9.60 -12.70 -8.10
CA SER A 303 10.32 -12.11 -6.97
C SER A 303 10.85 -10.71 -7.34
N TYR A 304 10.56 -9.68 -6.54
CA TYR A 304 11.09 -8.32 -6.75
C TYR A 304 11.81 -7.83 -5.50
N PHE A 305 12.72 -6.89 -5.68
CA PHE A 305 13.51 -6.32 -4.61
C PHE A 305 12.64 -5.60 -3.58
N LYS A 306 12.86 -5.90 -2.30
CA LYS A 306 12.04 -5.41 -1.19
C LYS A 306 12.10 -3.90 -1.01
N TYR A 307 13.20 -3.25 -1.42
CA TYR A 307 13.30 -1.78 -1.39
C TYR A 307 12.39 -1.08 -2.39
N ALA A 308 11.92 -1.80 -3.41
CA ALA A 308 10.99 -1.20 -4.34
C ALA A 308 9.69 -0.87 -3.61
N THR A 309 8.96 0.09 -4.15
CA THR A 309 7.65 0.45 -3.61
C THR A 309 6.57 0.11 -4.63
N GLY A 310 5.52 -0.56 -4.20
CA GLY A 310 4.46 -1.07 -5.05
C GLY A 310 3.13 -1.06 -4.33
N SER A 311 2.05 -1.28 -5.07
CA SER A 311 0.70 -1.26 -4.52
C SER A 311 0.39 -2.54 -3.74
N ILE A 312 -0.65 -2.45 -2.91
CA ILE A 312 -1.24 -3.61 -2.21
C ILE A 312 -2.70 -3.71 -2.59
N ARG A 313 -3.15 -4.94 -2.85
CA ARG A 313 -4.57 -5.27 -2.96
C ARG A 313 -4.94 -6.17 -1.80
N CYS A 314 -5.71 -5.65 -0.85
CA CYS A 314 -6.03 -6.37 0.37
C CYS A 314 -7.05 -7.49 0.11
N ALA A 315 -6.88 -8.59 0.83
CA ALA A 315 -7.74 -9.78 0.79
C ALA A 315 -8.49 -9.93 2.12
N VAL A 316 -9.70 -10.50 2.11
CA VAL A 316 -10.49 -10.69 3.33
C VAL A 316 -9.78 -11.64 4.31
N GLU A 317 -9.74 -11.25 5.58
CA GLU A 317 -9.26 -12.09 6.68
C GLU A 317 -10.23 -13.25 6.94
N HIS A 318 -9.70 -14.45 7.20
CA HIS A 318 -10.46 -15.66 7.57
C HIS A 318 -9.95 -16.21 8.89
#